data_AF-A0AAE0SX35-F1
#
_entry.id   AF-A0AAE0SX35-F1
#
_cell.length_a   1.000
_cell.length_b   1.000
_cell.length_c   1.000
_cell.angle_alpha   90.00
_cell.angle_beta   90.00
_cell.angle_gamma   90.00
#
_symmetry.space_group_name_H-M   'P 1'
#
loop_
_entity.id
_entity.type
_entity.pdbx_description
1 polymer ?
#
loop_
_entity_poly.entity_id
_entity_poly.type
_entity_poly.pdbx_seq_one_letter_code
_entity_poly.pdbx_strand_id
1 'polypeptide(L)'
;MIYKVLKEEEVTCLKKDLKEQLPGTAKIYYLVRNLLKGLIPGLEVIVDKWPDWTCIVIRPRSQDEVPKYFRHSYICHAKNVSPLKYFIQRPGIIDWSKPATFTGVPPDLAPLLTDMSRKHLGKLSSKEVRLMYAWNKKEPPEQPVVPEGLHLGKLRPEHAAVLRQDWEDSRGREDLEGYFTSVIENFDSSCLSDDKGELLAYTCMQYNGSIAMIYVRPEHRDKDYYKIIFNDLTRKLLMKGYIVYGFIPSHDTGLVTMLRGLGFEWVPTGDILWVHYEPVKINHGSMTNTGFESHTVEQSYKQECETHKMGNTVKFIGINAIPLAIQKSNWKL
;
A
#
# COMPACT_ATOMS: atom_id res chain seq x y z
N MET A 1 -3.08 1.12 -31.27
CA MET A 1 -2.54 1.96 -30.19
C MET A 1 -2.09 1.02 -29.06
N ILE A 2 -0.84 1.11 -28.60
CA ILE A 2 -0.28 0.16 -27.62
C ILE A 2 -0.88 0.38 -26.22
N TYR A 3 -1.24 1.61 -25.89
CA TYR A 3 -2.04 2.02 -24.74
C TYR A 3 -2.46 3.48 -24.95
N LYS A 4 -3.28 4.03 -24.06
CA LYS A 4 -3.63 5.45 -24.08
C LYS A 4 -3.36 6.08 -22.73
N VAL A 5 -2.62 7.20 -22.73
CA VAL A 5 -2.56 8.13 -21.60
C VAL A 5 -3.81 9.01 -21.65
N LEU A 6 -4.59 9.02 -20.57
CA LEU A 6 -5.84 9.77 -20.52
C LEU A 6 -5.59 11.26 -20.27
N LYS A 7 -6.30 12.11 -21.02
CA LYS A 7 -6.39 13.55 -20.75
C LYS A 7 -7.36 13.82 -19.60
N GLU A 8 -7.32 15.02 -19.03
CA GLU A 8 -8.13 15.38 -17.86
C GLU A 8 -9.65 15.14 -18.04
N GLU A 9 -10.20 15.46 -19.21
CA GLU A 9 -11.60 15.20 -19.56
C GLU A 9 -11.93 13.69 -19.56
N GLU A 10 -11.00 12.87 -20.05
CA GLU A 10 -11.13 11.41 -20.10
C GLU A 10 -10.98 10.80 -18.69
N VAL A 11 -10.05 11.32 -17.88
CA VAL A 11 -9.90 10.97 -16.45
C VAL A 11 -11.19 11.33 -15.69
N THR A 12 -11.84 12.44 -16.05
CA THR A 12 -13.13 12.84 -15.46
C THR A 12 -14.25 11.87 -15.84
N CYS A 13 -14.28 11.37 -17.08
CA CYS A 13 -15.20 10.32 -17.50
C CYS A 13 -14.90 9.00 -16.77
N LEU A 14 -13.64 8.58 -16.70
CA LEU A 14 -13.21 7.38 -15.99
C LEU A 14 -13.65 7.39 -14.52
N LYS A 15 -13.56 8.56 -13.85
CA LYS A 15 -14.04 8.72 -12.47
C LYS A 15 -15.53 8.36 -12.34
N LYS A 16 -16.36 8.71 -13.33
CA LYS A 16 -17.79 8.40 -13.34
C LYS A 16 -18.01 6.90 -13.48
N ASP A 17 -17.35 6.25 -14.44
CA ASP A 17 -17.43 4.79 -14.64
C ASP A 17 -17.02 4.02 -13.37
N LEU A 18 -15.92 4.44 -12.74
CA LEU A 18 -15.44 3.82 -11.51
C LEU A 18 -16.44 3.97 -10.36
N LYS A 19 -17.22 5.06 -10.33
CA LYS A 19 -18.22 5.29 -9.27
C LYS A 19 -19.33 4.24 -9.28
N GLU A 20 -19.67 3.69 -10.45
CA GLU A 20 -20.76 2.72 -10.61
C GLU A 20 -20.48 1.36 -9.94
N GLN A 21 -19.21 1.04 -9.72
CA GLN A 21 -18.76 -0.24 -9.16
C GLN A 21 -18.20 -0.10 -7.73
N LEU A 22 -18.54 0.99 -7.05
CA LEU A 22 -18.20 1.15 -5.63
C LEU A 22 -18.98 0.10 -4.78
N PRO A 23 -18.38 -0.40 -3.69
CA PRO A 23 -17.08 -0.01 -3.13
C PRO A 23 -15.86 -0.68 -3.79
N GLY A 24 -16.01 -1.71 -4.63
CA GLY A 24 -14.89 -2.50 -5.16
C GLY A 24 -13.83 -1.70 -5.94
N THR A 25 -14.24 -0.60 -6.58
CA THR A 25 -13.36 0.33 -7.32
C THR A 25 -12.81 1.47 -6.47
N ALA A 26 -13.13 1.56 -5.18
CA ALA A 26 -12.84 2.74 -4.35
C ALA A 26 -11.38 3.18 -4.45
N LYS A 27 -10.42 2.25 -4.38
CA LYS A 27 -8.98 2.54 -4.49
C LYS A 27 -8.61 3.38 -5.71
N ILE A 28 -9.13 3.05 -6.90
CA ILE A 28 -8.83 3.80 -8.12
C ILE A 28 -9.72 5.02 -8.23
N TYR A 29 -10.99 4.91 -7.84
CA TYR A 29 -11.89 6.06 -7.82
C TYR A 29 -11.30 7.23 -7.03
N TYR A 30 -10.79 6.97 -5.82
CA TYR A 30 -10.17 7.98 -4.98
C TYR A 30 -8.83 8.48 -5.51
N LEU A 31 -8.00 7.62 -6.12
CA LEU A 31 -6.79 8.05 -6.80
C LEU A 31 -7.10 9.01 -7.95
N VAL A 32 -8.00 8.63 -8.84
CA VAL A 32 -8.45 9.47 -9.96
C VAL A 32 -9.05 10.78 -9.45
N ARG A 33 -9.88 10.72 -8.40
CA ARG A 33 -10.43 11.92 -7.76
C ARG A 33 -9.33 12.82 -7.20
N ASN A 34 -8.34 12.26 -6.51
CA ASN A 34 -7.27 13.01 -5.86
C ASN A 34 -6.27 13.56 -6.90
N LEU A 35 -6.06 12.84 -8.02
CA LEU A 35 -5.31 13.32 -9.19
C LEU A 35 -5.98 14.56 -9.79
N LEU A 36 -7.29 14.50 -10.06
CA LEU A 36 -8.07 15.64 -10.57
C LEU A 36 -8.11 16.84 -9.60
N LYS A 37 -7.86 16.61 -8.31
CA LYS A 37 -7.73 17.67 -7.30
C LYS A 37 -6.30 18.21 -7.16
N GLY A 38 -5.33 17.67 -7.90
CA GLY A 38 -3.92 18.06 -7.79
C GLY A 38 -3.21 17.56 -6.54
N LEU A 39 -3.80 16.62 -5.78
CA LEU A 39 -3.24 16.14 -4.50
C LEU A 39 -2.13 15.09 -4.67
N ILE A 40 -1.98 14.51 -5.85
CA ILE A 40 -0.96 13.51 -6.19
C ILE A 40 -0.27 13.88 -7.51
N PRO A 41 0.51 14.98 -7.52
CA PRO A 41 1.11 15.50 -8.74
C PRO A 41 2.12 14.52 -9.36
N GLY A 42 2.35 14.65 -10.66
CA GLY A 42 3.32 13.85 -11.40
C GLY A 42 2.86 12.45 -11.79
N LEU A 43 1.68 12.00 -11.33
CA LEU A 43 1.08 10.75 -11.77
C LEU A 43 0.26 10.93 -13.06
N GLU A 44 0.19 9.89 -13.87
CA GLU A 44 -0.66 9.79 -15.06
C GLU A 44 -1.52 8.52 -15.03
N VAL A 45 -2.67 8.56 -15.70
CA VAL A 45 -3.58 7.42 -15.86
C VAL A 45 -3.42 6.86 -17.25
N ILE A 46 -3.07 5.58 -17.34
CA ILE A 46 -2.96 4.86 -18.62
C ILE A 46 -3.95 3.69 -18.66
N VAL A 47 -4.54 3.48 -19.84
CA VAL A 47 -5.52 2.42 -20.07
C VAL A 47 -5.16 1.59 -21.31
N ASP A 48 -5.67 0.36 -21.35
CA ASP A 48 -5.46 -0.55 -22.48
C ASP A 48 -6.23 -0.12 -23.73
N LYS A 49 -7.42 0.45 -23.54
CA LYS A 49 -8.35 0.95 -24.56
C LYS A 49 -9.19 2.08 -23.98
N TRP A 50 -9.74 2.94 -24.85
CA TRP A 50 -10.66 4.00 -24.46
C TRP A 50 -11.70 4.22 -25.56
N PRO A 51 -12.98 4.44 -25.22
CA PRO A 51 -13.55 4.51 -23.87
C PRO A 51 -13.74 3.14 -23.18
N ASP A 52 -13.67 2.04 -23.93
CA ASP A 52 -13.93 0.68 -23.42
C ASP A 52 -12.74 0.06 -22.66
N TRP A 53 -12.24 0.79 -21.66
CA TRP A 53 -11.12 0.35 -20.84
C TRP A 53 -11.47 -0.96 -20.10
N THR A 54 -10.47 -1.84 -20.00
CA THR A 54 -10.54 -3.05 -19.17
C THR A 54 -9.47 -3.05 -18.09
N CYS A 55 -8.39 -2.29 -18.29
CA CYS A 55 -7.26 -2.17 -17.40
C CYS A 55 -6.85 -0.72 -17.22
N ILE A 56 -6.45 -0.40 -16.00
CA ILE A 56 -5.93 0.90 -15.61
C ILE A 56 -4.59 0.66 -14.92
N VAL A 57 -3.59 1.44 -15.29
CA VAL A 57 -2.36 1.61 -14.52
C VAL A 57 -2.21 3.09 -14.22
N ILE A 58 -1.95 3.43 -12.96
CA ILE A 58 -1.54 4.78 -12.56
C ILE A 58 -0.07 4.70 -12.17
N ARG A 59 0.74 5.58 -12.75
CA ARG A 59 2.19 5.58 -12.59
C ARG A 59 2.76 7.00 -12.66
N PRO A 60 4.01 7.23 -12.26
CA PRO A 60 4.71 8.48 -12.55
C PRO A 60 4.81 8.75 -14.05
N ARG A 61 4.60 10.00 -14.45
CA ARG A 61 4.94 10.50 -15.79
C ARG A 61 6.45 10.51 -15.99
N SER A 62 7.18 10.95 -14.96
CA SER A 62 8.63 10.93 -14.85
C SER A 62 9.02 10.72 -13.38
N GLN A 63 10.20 10.15 -13.12
CA GLN A 63 10.72 9.97 -11.75
C GLN A 63 11.15 11.29 -11.09
N ASP A 64 11.33 12.34 -11.89
CA ASP A 64 11.74 13.67 -11.42
C ASP A 64 10.55 14.60 -11.13
N GLU A 65 9.37 14.30 -11.69
CA GLU A 65 8.15 15.12 -11.55
C GLU A 65 7.20 14.62 -10.46
N VAL A 66 7.61 13.59 -9.71
CA VAL A 66 6.75 12.91 -8.73
C VAL A 66 7.41 12.90 -7.35
N PRO A 67 6.65 12.99 -6.24
CA PRO A 67 7.21 12.77 -4.92
C PRO A 67 7.99 11.46 -4.81
N LYS A 68 9.09 11.46 -4.06
CA LYS A 68 10.04 10.33 -3.96
C LYS A 68 9.36 9.00 -3.68
N TYR A 69 8.39 9.00 -2.76
CA TYR A 69 7.62 7.82 -2.38
C TYR A 69 6.75 7.21 -3.51
N PHE A 70 6.56 7.90 -4.63
CA PHE A 70 5.85 7.42 -5.81
C PHE A 70 6.74 7.05 -7.00
N ARG A 71 8.05 7.34 -7.00
CA ARG A 71 8.97 7.16 -8.14
C ARG A 71 8.94 5.79 -8.82
N HIS A 72 8.63 4.76 -8.06
CA HIS A 72 8.59 3.37 -8.50
C HIS A 72 7.19 2.77 -8.41
N SER A 73 6.15 3.57 -8.19
CA SER A 73 4.80 3.07 -7.93
C SER A 73 4.02 2.80 -9.21
N TYR A 74 3.43 1.60 -9.28
CA TYR A 74 2.48 1.22 -10.31
C TYR A 74 1.20 0.74 -9.62
N ILE A 75 0.14 1.53 -9.74
CA ILE A 75 -1.15 1.22 -9.13
C ILE A 75 -2.08 0.66 -10.20
N CYS A 76 -2.42 -0.61 -10.07
CA CYS A 76 -3.15 -1.34 -11.09
C CYS A 76 -4.62 -1.52 -10.71
N HIS A 77 -5.48 -1.62 -11.72
CA HIS A 77 -6.83 -2.13 -11.59
C HIS A 77 -7.28 -2.75 -12.90
N ALA A 78 -8.06 -3.80 -12.82
CA ALA A 78 -8.61 -4.43 -13.99
C ALA A 78 -9.99 -4.99 -13.69
N LYS A 79 -10.87 -4.91 -14.68
CA LYS A 79 -12.17 -5.58 -14.67
C LYS A 79 -12.00 -7.10 -14.75
N ASN A 80 -10.92 -7.55 -15.41
CA ASN A 80 -10.59 -8.96 -15.62
C ASN A 80 -9.07 -9.19 -15.56
N VAL A 81 -8.66 -10.38 -15.12
CA VAL A 81 -7.25 -10.80 -15.03
C VAL A 81 -6.60 -10.88 -16.42
N SER A 82 -7.31 -11.43 -17.41
CA SER A 82 -6.73 -11.72 -18.74
C SER A 82 -6.22 -10.49 -19.48
N PRO A 83 -6.96 -9.36 -19.57
CA PRO A 83 -6.43 -8.19 -20.26
C PRO A 83 -5.23 -7.54 -19.56
N LEU A 84 -5.23 -7.51 -18.22
CA LEU A 84 -4.13 -6.91 -17.46
C LEU A 84 -2.83 -7.70 -17.67
N LYS A 85 -2.96 -9.02 -17.87
CA LYS A 85 -1.83 -9.88 -18.19
C LYS A 85 -1.06 -9.43 -19.43
N TYR A 86 -1.77 -9.10 -20.50
CA TYR A 86 -1.13 -8.61 -21.73
C TYR A 86 -0.72 -7.15 -21.60
N PHE A 87 -1.48 -6.36 -20.84
CA PHE A 87 -1.27 -4.92 -20.72
C PHE A 87 0.07 -4.59 -20.07
N ILE A 88 0.41 -5.19 -18.92
CA ILE A 88 1.66 -4.90 -18.20
C ILE A 88 2.94 -5.33 -18.95
N GLN A 89 2.80 -6.18 -19.97
CA GLN A 89 3.90 -6.66 -20.80
C GLN A 89 4.19 -5.73 -21.98
N ARG A 90 3.31 -4.75 -22.26
CA ARG A 90 3.48 -3.86 -23.40
C ARG A 90 4.67 -2.92 -23.17
N PRO A 91 5.45 -2.62 -24.22
CA PRO A 91 6.58 -1.70 -24.12
C PRO A 91 6.16 -0.36 -23.53
N GLY A 92 6.95 0.13 -22.58
CA GLY A 92 6.74 1.42 -21.96
C GLY A 92 5.51 1.49 -21.07
N ILE A 93 4.99 0.38 -20.51
CA ILE A 93 4.01 0.38 -19.40
C ILE A 93 4.73 0.31 -18.05
N ILE A 94 5.56 -0.72 -17.87
CA ILE A 94 6.43 -0.92 -16.71
C ILE A 94 7.88 -0.83 -17.18
N ASP A 95 8.69 -0.02 -16.49
CA ASP A 95 10.14 -0.03 -16.66
C ASP A 95 10.76 -1.11 -15.77
N TRP A 96 10.90 -2.33 -16.33
CA TRP A 96 11.50 -3.47 -15.64
C TRP A 96 13.02 -3.35 -15.45
N SER A 97 13.68 -2.30 -15.95
CA SER A 97 15.10 -2.03 -15.65
C SER A 97 15.31 -1.40 -14.27
N LYS A 98 14.22 -0.96 -13.62
CA LYS A 98 14.23 -0.24 -12.34
C LYS A 98 13.40 -0.99 -11.30
N PRO A 99 13.58 -0.67 -10.00
CA PRO A 99 12.66 -1.13 -8.97
C PRO A 99 11.22 -0.73 -9.28
N ALA A 100 10.27 -1.58 -8.90
CA ALA A 100 8.85 -1.33 -9.07
C ALA A 100 8.07 -1.78 -7.83
N THR A 101 7.12 -0.97 -7.40
CA THR A 101 6.16 -1.27 -6.34
C THR A 101 4.77 -1.34 -6.95
N PHE A 102 4.25 -2.55 -7.08
CA PHE A 102 2.90 -2.80 -7.57
C PHE A 102 1.92 -2.78 -6.41
N THR A 103 0.85 -1.99 -6.56
CA THR A 103 -0.28 -1.98 -5.63
C THR A 103 -1.59 -2.08 -6.40
N GLY A 104 -2.66 -2.53 -5.74
CA GLY A 104 -3.98 -2.61 -6.38
C GLY A 104 -4.16 -3.79 -7.35
N VAL A 105 -3.11 -4.59 -7.57
CA VAL A 105 -3.14 -5.74 -8.48
C VAL A 105 -4.11 -6.79 -7.96
N PRO A 106 -5.05 -7.31 -8.76
CA PRO A 106 -5.84 -8.49 -8.39
C PRO A 106 -4.93 -9.67 -7.95
N PRO A 107 -5.19 -10.32 -6.80
CA PRO A 107 -4.35 -11.42 -6.30
C PRO A 107 -4.04 -12.53 -7.32
N ASP A 108 -4.99 -12.83 -8.20
CA ASP A 108 -4.87 -13.83 -9.28
C ASP A 108 -3.75 -13.52 -10.29
N LEU A 109 -3.19 -12.31 -10.29
CA LEU A 109 -2.06 -11.92 -11.14
C LEU A 109 -0.69 -12.12 -10.49
N ALA A 110 -0.63 -12.62 -9.24
CA ALA A 110 0.64 -12.94 -8.59
C ALA A 110 1.54 -13.90 -9.41
N PRO A 111 1.02 -14.98 -10.05
CA PRO A 111 1.82 -15.87 -10.87
C PRO A 111 2.44 -15.13 -12.07
N LEU A 112 1.67 -14.28 -12.74
CA LEU A 112 2.16 -13.50 -13.87
C LEU A 112 3.29 -12.55 -13.48
N LEU A 113 3.14 -11.79 -12.39
CA LEU A 113 4.20 -10.90 -11.92
C LEU A 113 5.47 -11.70 -11.60
N THR A 114 5.31 -12.94 -11.11
CA THR A 114 6.44 -13.84 -10.84
C THR A 114 7.15 -14.23 -12.13
N ASP A 115 6.41 -14.61 -13.16
CA ASP A 115 6.99 -14.97 -14.45
C ASP A 115 7.67 -13.77 -15.13
N MET A 116 7.05 -12.58 -15.05
CA MET A 116 7.64 -11.34 -15.55
C MET A 116 8.93 -10.97 -14.81
N SER A 117 8.94 -11.11 -13.50
CA SER A 117 10.15 -10.91 -12.70
C SER A 117 11.29 -11.82 -13.17
N ARG A 118 11.02 -13.12 -13.37
CA ARG A 118 12.03 -14.07 -13.88
C ARG A 118 12.50 -13.71 -15.28
N LYS A 119 11.58 -13.35 -16.18
CA LYS A 119 11.88 -12.93 -17.56
C LYS A 119 12.81 -11.73 -17.61
N HIS A 120 12.65 -10.79 -16.68
CA HIS A 120 13.49 -9.60 -16.54
C HIS A 120 14.64 -9.79 -15.54
N LEU A 121 15.00 -11.05 -15.23
CA LEU A 121 16.10 -11.40 -14.33
C LEU A 121 16.04 -10.70 -12.97
N GLY A 122 14.85 -10.33 -12.49
CA GLY A 122 14.66 -9.70 -11.19
C GLY A 122 14.04 -10.62 -10.16
N LYS A 123 13.83 -10.08 -8.97
CA LYS A 123 13.24 -10.78 -7.82
C LYS A 123 11.97 -10.07 -7.40
N LEU A 124 10.91 -10.83 -7.15
CA LEU A 124 9.78 -10.33 -6.40
C LEU A 124 10.04 -10.49 -4.91
N SER A 125 9.92 -9.41 -4.16
CA SER A 125 9.87 -9.42 -2.70
C SER A 125 8.46 -9.03 -2.25
N SER A 126 7.99 -9.67 -1.17
CA SER A 126 6.63 -9.53 -0.61
C SER A 126 5.49 -9.89 -1.59
N LYS A 127 4.68 -10.88 -1.22
CA LYS A 127 3.42 -11.23 -1.91
C LYS A 127 2.31 -11.18 -0.89
N GLU A 128 1.87 -9.97 -0.60
CA GLU A 128 0.89 -9.75 0.45
C GLU A 128 -0.49 -9.54 -0.15
N VAL A 129 -1.34 -10.56 -0.01
CA VAL A 129 -2.77 -10.43 -0.28
C VAL A 129 -3.38 -9.59 0.84
N ARG A 130 -4.05 -8.52 0.46
CA ARG A 130 -4.76 -7.62 1.35
C ARG A 130 -6.25 -7.67 1.03
N LEU A 131 -7.05 -7.99 2.04
CA LEU A 131 -8.49 -8.05 1.93
C LEU A 131 -9.08 -6.65 2.07
N MET A 132 -10.03 -6.30 1.21
CA MET A 132 -10.73 -5.02 1.30
C MET A 132 -11.93 -5.13 2.24
N TYR A 133 -12.02 -4.22 3.19
CA TYR A 133 -13.16 -4.11 4.10
C TYR A 133 -13.75 -2.71 4.02
N ALA A 134 -15.07 -2.60 3.93
CA ALA A 134 -15.76 -1.33 3.78
C ALA A 134 -16.93 -1.20 4.75
N TRP A 135 -17.25 0.04 5.11
CA TRP A 135 -18.51 0.37 5.77
C TRP A 135 -19.65 0.26 4.77
N ASN A 136 -20.64 -0.57 5.07
CA ASN A 136 -21.84 -0.74 4.23
C ASN A 136 -23.15 -0.57 5.01
N LYS A 137 -23.08 -0.21 6.29
CA LYS A 137 -24.26 0.09 7.11
C LYS A 137 -24.82 1.46 6.72
N LYS A 138 -26.15 1.60 6.82
CA LYS A 138 -26.84 2.86 6.52
C LYS A 138 -26.45 3.96 7.49
N GLU A 139 -26.44 3.63 8.78
CA GLU A 139 -26.09 4.57 9.84
C GLU A 139 -24.58 4.63 10.03
N PRO A 140 -24.03 5.77 10.47
CA PRO A 140 -22.65 5.87 10.91
C PRO A 140 -22.44 5.11 12.25
N PRO A 141 -21.18 4.79 12.63
CA PRO A 141 -20.94 4.28 13.97
C PRO A 141 -21.32 5.33 15.02
N GLU A 142 -21.62 4.87 16.23
CA GLU A 142 -21.90 5.74 17.36
C GLU A 142 -20.74 6.71 17.60
N GLN A 143 -21.09 7.90 18.12
CA GLN A 143 -20.08 8.88 18.49
C GLN A 143 -19.22 8.31 19.63
N PRO A 144 -17.90 8.26 19.49
CA PRO A 144 -17.06 7.65 20.52
C PRO A 144 -17.04 8.52 21.78
N VAL A 145 -17.11 7.86 22.93
CA VAL A 145 -16.89 8.48 24.23
C VAL A 145 -15.37 8.61 24.44
N VAL A 146 -14.91 9.83 24.69
CA VAL A 146 -13.50 10.12 24.94
C VAL A 146 -13.25 10.06 26.45
N PRO A 147 -12.31 9.22 26.94
CA PRO A 147 -11.94 9.19 28.35
C PRO A 147 -11.49 10.56 28.88
N GLU A 148 -11.72 10.81 30.17
CA GLU A 148 -11.25 12.01 30.85
C GLU A 148 -9.71 12.15 30.76
N GLY A 149 -9.22 13.38 30.58
CA GLY A 149 -7.79 13.68 30.38
C GLY A 149 -7.25 13.37 28.99
N LEU A 150 -8.13 12.99 28.04
CA LEU A 150 -7.77 12.79 26.63
C LEU A 150 -8.49 13.78 25.72
N HIS A 151 -7.84 14.07 24.60
CA HIS A 151 -8.35 14.94 23.56
C HIS A 151 -8.41 14.21 22.22
N LEU A 152 -9.62 14.13 21.66
CA LEU A 152 -9.84 13.64 20.31
C LEU A 152 -9.68 14.79 19.31
N GLY A 153 -8.78 14.60 18.35
CA GLY A 153 -8.42 15.64 17.38
C GLY A 153 -8.09 15.09 16.00
N LYS A 154 -7.35 15.89 15.23
CA LYS A 154 -6.76 15.51 13.94
C LYS A 154 -5.24 15.58 14.04
N LEU A 155 -4.55 14.81 13.19
CA LEU A 155 -3.11 14.98 13.03
C LEU A 155 -2.79 16.38 12.49
N ARG A 156 -1.62 16.91 12.88
CA ARG A 156 -1.11 18.22 12.51
C ARG A 156 0.32 18.06 11.97
N PRO A 157 0.83 19.00 11.16
CA PRO A 157 2.12 18.84 10.48
C PRO A 157 3.29 18.44 11.40
N GLU A 158 3.31 18.96 12.63
CA GLU A 158 4.33 18.61 13.63
C GLU A 158 4.35 17.13 14.04
N HIS A 159 3.29 16.37 13.76
CA HIS A 159 3.21 14.94 14.06
C HIS A 159 3.91 14.06 13.01
N ALA A 160 4.31 14.61 11.85
CA ALA A 160 4.92 13.82 10.78
C ALA A 160 6.18 13.05 11.22
N ALA A 161 7.04 13.69 12.02
CA ALA A 161 8.25 13.08 12.58
C ALA A 161 7.94 11.93 13.56
N VAL A 162 6.87 12.07 14.35
CA VAL A 162 6.39 11.02 15.27
C VAL A 162 5.92 9.81 14.47
N LEU A 163 5.09 10.04 13.45
CA LEU A 163 4.62 8.97 12.56
C LEU A 163 5.80 8.30 11.81
N ARG A 164 6.79 9.08 11.37
CA ARG A 164 8.01 8.54 10.76
C ARG A 164 8.71 7.56 11.70
N GLN A 165 8.88 7.92 12.97
CA GLN A 165 9.51 7.07 13.98
C GLN A 165 8.69 5.82 14.28
N ASP A 166 7.38 5.96 14.51
CA ASP A 166 6.47 4.84 14.81
C ASP A 166 6.46 3.76 13.72
N TRP A 167 6.73 4.17 12.47
CA TRP A 167 6.66 3.31 11.29
C TRP A 167 8.02 3.01 10.65
N GLU A 168 9.13 3.44 11.25
CA GLU A 168 10.48 3.32 10.68
C GLU A 168 10.83 1.87 10.32
N ASP A 169 10.64 0.95 11.27
CA ASP A 169 10.91 -0.49 11.07
C ASP A 169 9.93 -1.17 10.10
N SER A 170 8.77 -0.55 9.88
CA SER A 170 7.67 -1.10 9.08
C SER A 170 7.52 -0.40 7.73
N ARG A 171 8.43 0.51 7.33
CA ARG A 171 8.35 1.22 6.05
C ARG A 171 9.73 1.63 5.54
N GLY A 172 10.31 0.78 4.69
CA GLY A 172 11.50 1.14 3.89
C GLY A 172 11.17 1.96 2.65
N ARG A 173 10.34 3.01 2.79
CA ARG A 173 10.07 3.94 1.68
C ARG A 173 11.15 5.01 1.61
N GLU A 174 11.51 5.39 0.39
CA GLU A 174 12.21 6.66 0.17
C GLU A 174 11.32 7.80 0.67
N ASP A 175 11.85 8.65 1.56
CA ASP A 175 11.17 9.84 2.11
C ASP A 175 9.86 9.55 2.88
N LEU A 176 9.97 8.73 3.92
CA LEU A 176 8.84 8.36 4.78
C LEU A 176 8.21 9.56 5.50
N GLU A 177 9.02 10.52 5.96
CA GLU A 177 8.53 11.73 6.61
C GLU A 177 7.78 12.63 5.62
N GLY A 178 8.33 12.88 4.43
CA GLY A 178 7.64 13.64 3.38
C GLY A 178 6.31 13.01 2.95
N TYR A 179 6.23 11.67 2.95
CA TYR A 179 4.96 10.96 2.80
C TYR A 179 3.96 11.31 3.91
N PHE A 180 4.39 11.26 5.17
CA PHE A 180 3.50 11.56 6.31
C PHE A 180 3.06 13.03 6.34
N THR A 181 3.97 13.97 6.06
CA THR A 181 3.64 15.39 5.89
C THR A 181 2.54 15.56 4.85
N SER A 182 2.73 15.01 3.65
CA SER A 182 1.72 15.08 2.59
C SER A 182 0.40 14.45 3.00
N VAL A 183 0.41 13.31 3.68
CA VAL A 183 -0.83 12.66 4.13
C VAL A 183 -1.59 13.51 5.16
N ILE A 184 -0.89 14.05 6.14
CA ILE A 184 -1.46 14.86 7.22
C ILE A 184 -2.06 16.16 6.68
N GLU A 185 -1.39 16.79 5.73
CA GLU A 185 -1.84 18.06 5.15
C GLU A 185 -3.07 17.90 4.24
N ASN A 186 -3.17 16.78 3.51
CA ASN A 186 -4.12 16.63 2.42
C ASN A 186 -5.32 15.71 2.74
N PHE A 187 -5.23 14.88 3.78
CA PHE A 187 -6.24 13.87 4.06
C PHE A 187 -6.72 13.87 5.51
N ASP A 188 -7.94 13.36 5.69
CA ASP A 188 -8.59 13.26 6.99
C ASP A 188 -7.87 12.30 7.94
N SER A 189 -7.85 12.67 9.21
CA SER A 189 -7.27 11.87 10.28
C SER A 189 -8.01 12.05 11.59
N SER A 190 -7.80 11.11 12.48
CA SER A 190 -8.23 11.16 13.87
C SER A 190 -7.09 10.72 14.78
N CYS A 191 -6.89 11.43 15.87
CA CYS A 191 -5.89 11.08 16.86
C CYS A 191 -6.40 11.34 18.28
N LEU A 192 -5.83 10.60 19.23
CA LEU A 192 -5.96 10.86 20.66
C LEU A 192 -4.63 11.39 21.19
N SER A 193 -4.70 12.48 21.95
CA SER A 193 -3.59 13.00 22.73
C SER A 193 -3.97 13.16 24.20
N ASP A 194 -2.99 13.20 25.08
CA ASP A 194 -3.19 13.59 26.48
C ASP A 194 -3.22 15.12 26.66
N ASP A 195 -3.42 15.57 27.90
CA ASP A 195 -3.41 16.99 28.29
C ASP A 195 -2.06 17.71 28.02
N LYS A 196 -0.97 16.95 27.83
CA LYS A 196 0.35 17.48 27.47
C LYS A 196 0.52 17.59 25.95
N GLY A 197 -0.44 17.12 25.17
CA GLY A 197 -0.40 17.10 23.71
C GLY A 197 0.37 15.91 23.13
N GLU A 198 0.75 14.92 23.94
CA GLU A 198 1.43 13.72 23.44
C GLU A 198 0.47 12.83 22.65
N LEU A 199 0.86 12.42 21.44
CA LEU A 199 0.07 11.48 20.63
C LEU A 199 0.09 10.07 21.23
N LEU A 200 -1.09 9.55 21.55
CA LEU A 200 -1.30 8.21 22.11
C LEU A 200 -1.81 7.20 21.08
N ALA A 201 -2.65 7.66 20.16
CA ALA A 201 -3.22 6.85 19.10
C ALA A 201 -3.58 7.70 17.88
N TYR A 202 -3.49 7.15 16.68
CA TYR A 202 -3.94 7.83 15.47
C TYR A 202 -4.32 6.88 14.33
N THR A 203 -5.09 7.38 13.39
CA THR A 203 -5.37 6.76 12.10
C THR A 203 -5.62 7.86 11.07
N CYS A 204 -5.33 7.58 9.80
CA CYS A 204 -5.52 8.55 8.72
C CYS A 204 -5.95 7.89 7.42
N MET A 205 -6.58 8.68 6.56
CA MET A 205 -6.84 8.33 5.18
C MET A 205 -5.55 8.51 4.35
N GLN A 206 -5.26 7.58 3.45
CA GLN A 206 -4.12 7.70 2.52
C GLN A 206 -4.51 8.34 1.19
N TYR A 207 -3.50 8.57 0.34
CA TYR A 207 -3.63 9.10 -1.01
C TYR A 207 -4.61 8.32 -1.90
N ASN A 208 -4.81 7.02 -1.62
CA ASN A 208 -5.74 6.18 -2.34
C ASN A 208 -7.16 6.19 -1.75
N GLY A 209 -7.45 6.96 -0.69
CA GLY A 209 -8.75 7.06 -0.03
C GLY A 209 -9.03 6.03 1.07
N SER A 210 -8.16 5.04 1.30
CA SER A 210 -8.37 4.04 2.35
C SER A 210 -7.98 4.57 3.74
N ILE A 211 -8.74 4.20 4.78
CA ILE A 211 -8.30 4.30 6.17
C ILE A 211 -7.13 3.34 6.41
N ALA A 212 -6.11 3.86 7.05
CA ALA A 212 -4.86 3.17 7.28
C ALA A 212 -4.15 3.69 8.54
N MET A 213 -2.93 3.18 8.76
CA MET A 213 -2.00 3.71 9.75
C MET A 213 -2.61 3.76 11.15
N ILE A 214 -3.42 2.76 11.52
CA ILE A 214 -3.93 2.65 12.89
C ILE A 214 -2.73 2.40 13.78
N TYR A 215 -2.45 3.31 14.68
CA TYR A 215 -1.40 3.16 15.66
C TYR A 215 -1.98 3.45 17.04
N VAL A 216 -1.57 2.63 18.01
CA VAL A 216 -1.79 2.87 19.44
C VAL A 216 -0.47 2.57 20.12
N ARG A 217 0.00 3.51 20.96
CA ARG A 217 1.22 3.31 21.76
C ARG A 217 1.13 2.00 22.54
N PRO A 218 2.22 1.21 22.61
CA PRO A 218 2.23 -0.12 23.25
C PRO A 218 1.52 -0.19 24.60
N GLU A 219 1.77 0.78 25.48
CA GLU A 219 1.25 0.93 26.83
C GLU A 219 -0.25 1.29 26.93
N HIS A 220 -0.94 1.45 25.79
CA HIS A 220 -2.37 1.83 25.73
C HIS A 220 -3.23 0.88 24.88
N ARG A 221 -2.68 -0.24 24.42
CA ARG A 221 -3.36 -1.16 23.49
C ARG A 221 -4.53 -1.92 24.09
N ASP A 222 -4.55 -2.05 25.41
CA ASP A 222 -5.62 -2.65 26.21
C ASP A 222 -6.77 -1.68 26.52
N LYS A 223 -6.66 -0.40 26.11
CA LYS A 223 -7.60 0.67 26.47
C LYS A 223 -8.62 1.01 25.37
N ASP A 224 -8.73 0.18 24.33
CA ASP A 224 -9.66 0.38 23.21
C ASP A 224 -9.53 1.73 22.45
N TYR A 225 -8.41 2.44 22.59
CA TYR A 225 -8.19 3.73 21.92
C TYR A 225 -8.31 3.65 20.39
N TYR A 226 -7.97 2.50 19.80
CA TYR A 226 -8.17 2.27 18.36
C TYR A 226 -9.65 2.40 17.95
N LYS A 227 -10.61 1.95 18.79
CA LYS A 227 -12.05 2.05 18.50
C LYS A 227 -12.47 3.52 18.41
N ILE A 228 -11.97 4.35 19.32
CA ILE A 228 -12.29 5.78 19.39
C ILE A 228 -11.85 6.49 18.11
N ILE A 229 -10.56 6.42 17.78
CA ILE A 229 -10.01 7.10 16.60
C ILE A 229 -10.61 6.57 15.29
N PHE A 230 -10.92 5.27 15.22
CA PHE A 230 -11.41 4.63 14.01
C PHE A 230 -12.89 4.92 13.76
N ASN A 231 -13.72 4.88 14.81
CA ASN A 231 -15.11 5.29 14.72
C ASN A 231 -15.23 6.78 14.38
N ASP A 232 -14.45 7.64 15.03
CA ASP A 232 -14.44 9.08 14.73
C ASP A 232 -14.06 9.37 13.27
N LEU A 233 -12.97 8.77 12.76
CA LEU A 233 -12.59 8.93 11.36
C LEU A 233 -13.66 8.39 10.40
N THR A 234 -14.23 7.22 10.71
CA THR A 234 -15.33 6.64 9.92
C THR A 234 -16.51 7.61 9.83
N ARG A 235 -16.94 8.22 10.95
CA ARG A 235 -18.01 9.23 10.96
C ARG A 235 -17.65 10.45 10.12
N LYS A 236 -16.45 11.00 10.31
CA LYS A 236 -15.96 12.17 9.55
C LYS A 236 -16.04 11.93 8.04
N LEU A 237 -15.63 10.75 7.59
CA LEU A 237 -15.66 10.38 6.18
C LEU A 237 -17.08 10.14 5.67
N LEU A 238 -17.94 9.44 6.42
CA LEU A 238 -19.34 9.23 6.05
C LEU A 238 -20.11 10.55 5.92
N MET A 239 -19.89 11.51 6.82
CA MET A 239 -20.49 12.85 6.74
C MET A 239 -20.06 13.63 5.49
N LYS A 240 -18.90 13.30 4.91
CA LYS A 240 -18.43 13.85 3.62
C LYS A 240 -18.98 13.11 2.40
N GLY A 241 -19.84 12.10 2.61
CA GLY A 241 -20.36 11.23 1.55
C GLY A 241 -19.29 10.31 0.96
N TYR A 242 -18.23 10.01 1.71
CA TYR A 242 -17.15 9.14 1.25
C TYR A 242 -17.47 7.68 1.54
N ILE A 243 -17.11 6.79 0.61
CA ILE A 243 -16.96 5.36 0.89
C ILE A 243 -15.82 5.19 1.89
N VAL A 244 -16.11 4.57 3.03
CA VAL A 244 -15.14 4.28 4.07
C VAL A 244 -14.68 2.84 3.93
N TYR A 245 -13.37 2.64 3.77
CA TYR A 245 -12.80 1.32 3.57
C TYR A 245 -11.33 1.28 3.95
N GLY A 246 -10.80 0.07 4.12
CA GLY A 246 -9.41 -0.20 4.44
C GLY A 246 -8.96 -1.53 3.84
N PHE A 247 -7.66 -1.80 3.94
CA PHE A 247 -7.06 -3.06 3.52
C PHE A 247 -6.44 -3.74 4.73
N ILE A 248 -6.65 -5.05 4.89
CA ILE A 248 -6.05 -5.85 5.97
C ILE A 248 -5.20 -6.97 5.40
N PRO A 249 -4.06 -7.34 6.01
CA PRO A 249 -3.35 -8.54 5.60
C PRO A 249 -4.25 -9.77 5.77
N SER A 250 -4.31 -10.63 4.76
CA SER A 250 -5.21 -11.81 4.76
C SER A 250 -4.93 -12.80 5.90
N HIS A 251 -3.71 -12.80 6.43
CA HIS A 251 -3.29 -13.65 7.55
C HIS A 251 -3.54 -13.04 8.94
N ASP A 252 -4.03 -11.79 9.03
CA ASP A 252 -4.24 -11.10 10.30
C ASP A 252 -5.66 -11.30 10.86
N THR A 253 -5.92 -12.48 11.41
CA THR A 253 -7.24 -12.85 11.94
C THR A 253 -7.75 -11.95 13.07
N GLY A 254 -6.83 -11.40 13.89
CA GLY A 254 -7.18 -10.47 14.96
C GLY A 254 -7.73 -9.15 14.43
N LEU A 255 -7.05 -8.58 13.43
CA LEU A 255 -7.47 -7.35 12.78
C LEU A 255 -8.76 -7.54 11.95
N VAL A 256 -8.92 -8.69 11.30
CA VAL A 256 -10.18 -9.09 10.63
C VAL A 256 -11.34 -9.07 11.63
N THR A 257 -11.16 -9.73 12.79
CA THR A 257 -12.18 -9.82 13.82
C THR A 257 -12.54 -8.45 14.39
N MET A 258 -11.53 -7.62 14.63
CA MET A 258 -11.70 -6.25 15.10
C MET A 258 -12.52 -5.39 14.12
N LEU A 259 -12.17 -5.38 12.83
CA LEU A 259 -12.91 -4.60 11.83
C LEU A 259 -14.36 -5.07 11.67
N ARG A 260 -14.59 -6.38 11.68
CA ARG A 260 -15.95 -6.95 11.64
C ARG A 260 -16.76 -6.52 12.88
N GLY A 261 -16.14 -6.55 14.05
CA GLY A 261 -16.74 -6.04 15.29
C GLY A 261 -17.09 -4.55 15.23
N LEU A 262 -16.29 -3.75 14.51
CA LEU A 262 -16.59 -2.35 14.24
C LEU A 262 -17.67 -2.15 13.17
N GLY A 263 -18.09 -3.20 12.47
CA GLY A 263 -19.17 -3.14 11.48
C GLY A 263 -18.73 -3.02 10.03
N PHE A 264 -17.45 -3.26 9.74
CA PHE A 264 -16.96 -3.33 8.37
C PHE A 264 -17.18 -4.73 7.79
N GLU A 265 -17.54 -4.77 6.52
CA GLU A 265 -17.78 -6.00 5.78
C GLU A 265 -16.77 -6.18 4.66
N TRP A 266 -16.46 -7.44 4.35
CA TRP A 266 -15.52 -7.79 3.29
C TRP A 266 -16.09 -7.43 1.92
N VAL A 267 -15.24 -6.91 1.03
CA VAL A 267 -15.58 -6.55 -0.34
C VAL A 267 -14.84 -7.50 -1.30
N PRO A 268 -15.49 -8.55 -1.82
CA PRO A 268 -14.81 -9.61 -2.58
C PRO A 268 -14.07 -9.11 -3.83
N THR A 269 -14.60 -8.08 -4.49
CA THR A 269 -13.99 -7.50 -5.71
C THR A 269 -12.89 -6.47 -5.40
N GLY A 270 -12.68 -6.17 -4.12
CA GLY A 270 -11.82 -5.10 -3.65
C GLY A 270 -10.39 -5.52 -3.34
N ASP A 271 -10.17 -6.82 -3.10
CA ASP A 271 -8.90 -7.38 -2.66
C ASP A 271 -7.73 -7.02 -3.58
N ILE A 272 -6.55 -6.85 -2.98
CA ILE A 272 -5.35 -6.42 -3.70
C ILE A 272 -4.15 -7.25 -3.31
N LEU A 273 -3.18 -7.27 -4.20
CA LEU A 273 -1.84 -7.75 -3.97
C LEU A 273 -0.90 -6.56 -3.94
N TRP A 274 -0.06 -6.53 -2.91
CA TRP A 274 1.12 -5.68 -2.88
C TRP A 274 2.35 -6.52 -3.22
N VAL A 275 3.11 -6.08 -4.20
CA VAL A 275 4.36 -6.72 -4.63
C VAL A 275 5.44 -5.68 -4.85
N HIS A 276 6.66 -6.00 -4.42
CA HIS A 276 7.86 -5.29 -4.80
C HIS A 276 8.65 -6.11 -5.81
N TYR A 277 9.21 -5.43 -6.80
CA TYR A 277 10.10 -5.98 -7.81
C TYR A 277 11.43 -5.26 -7.73
N GLU A 278 12.50 -6.04 -7.67
CA GLU A 278 13.87 -5.56 -7.71
C GLU A 278 14.59 -6.18 -8.92
N PRO A 279 15.13 -5.39 -9.85
CA PRO A 279 15.95 -5.90 -10.92
C PRO A 279 17.28 -6.42 -10.36
N VAL A 280 17.86 -7.47 -10.95
CA VAL A 280 19.24 -7.85 -10.64
C VAL A 280 20.17 -6.79 -11.23
N LYS A 281 20.99 -6.18 -10.38
CA LYS A 281 22.09 -5.32 -10.83
C LYS A 281 23.14 -6.20 -11.52
N ILE A 282 23.17 -6.16 -12.84
CA ILE A 282 24.30 -6.72 -13.60
C ILE A 282 25.42 -5.69 -13.47
N ASN A 283 26.37 -5.95 -12.57
CA ASN A 283 27.63 -5.23 -12.61
C ASN A 283 28.32 -5.61 -13.92
N HIS A 284 28.38 -4.68 -14.88
CA HIS A 284 29.35 -4.76 -15.98
C HIS A 284 30.75 -4.48 -15.42
N GLY A 285 31.21 -5.35 -14.52
CA GLY A 285 32.61 -5.44 -14.14
C GLY A 285 33.39 -6.02 -15.31
N SER A 286 34.52 -5.40 -15.63
CA SER A 286 35.46 -5.74 -16.70
C SER A 286 35.48 -7.22 -17.08
N MET A 287 35.21 -7.51 -18.36
CA MET A 287 35.69 -8.74 -18.98
C MET A 287 37.23 -8.72 -18.98
N THR A 288 37.84 -9.21 -17.91
CA THR A 288 39.20 -9.74 -17.97
C THR A 288 39.09 -11.23 -18.20
N ASN A 289 39.46 -11.62 -19.42
CA ASN A 289 39.67 -12.98 -19.87
C ASN A 289 40.54 -13.75 -18.86
N THR A 290 39.97 -14.72 -18.15
CA THR A 290 40.74 -15.82 -17.58
C THR A 290 39.94 -17.10 -17.67
N GLY A 291 40.41 -18.00 -18.54
CA GLY A 291 40.43 -19.45 -18.32
C GLY A 291 39.10 -20.17 -18.18
N PHE A 292 38.71 -20.85 -19.26
CA PHE A 292 37.92 -22.07 -19.17
C PHE A 292 38.65 -23.08 -18.26
N GLU A 293 38.08 -23.40 -17.09
CA GLU A 293 38.30 -24.69 -16.43
C GLU A 293 36.97 -25.25 -15.94
N SER A 294 36.63 -26.41 -16.49
CA SER A 294 35.46 -27.21 -16.18
C SER A 294 35.64 -27.88 -14.82
N HIS A 295 34.84 -27.48 -13.82
CA HIS A 295 34.66 -28.29 -12.62
C HIS A 295 33.16 -28.58 -12.37
N THR A 296 32.92 -29.86 -12.20
CA THR A 296 31.64 -30.58 -12.14
C THR A 296 30.77 -30.21 -10.94
N VAL A 297 29.46 -30.21 -11.16
CA VAL A 297 28.35 -29.73 -10.29
C VAL A 297 28.13 -30.56 -9.00
N GLU A 298 29.02 -31.46 -8.60
CA GLU A 298 28.75 -32.44 -7.55
C GLU A 298 29.47 -32.22 -6.20
N GLN A 299 30.21 -31.13 -6.03
CA GLN A 299 30.95 -30.86 -4.78
C GLN A 299 30.44 -29.65 -3.96
N SER A 300 29.50 -28.86 -4.46
CA SER A 300 28.89 -27.75 -3.68
C SER A 300 27.84 -28.22 -2.66
N TYR A 301 27.35 -29.46 -2.76
CA TYR A 301 26.26 -29.98 -1.93
C TYR A 301 26.67 -30.60 -0.58
N LYS A 302 27.96 -30.65 -0.24
CA LYS A 302 28.43 -31.22 1.03
C LYS A 302 29.00 -30.23 2.04
N GLN A 303 29.16 -28.95 1.68
CA GLN A 303 29.74 -27.95 2.58
C GLN A 303 28.70 -27.09 3.32
N GLU A 304 27.41 -27.17 2.97
CA GLU A 304 26.31 -26.47 3.65
C GLU A 304 25.72 -27.24 4.86
N CYS A 305 26.13 -28.49 5.10
CA CYS A 305 25.54 -29.32 6.17
C CYS A 305 26.30 -29.31 7.51
N GLU A 306 27.44 -28.62 7.65
CA GLU A 306 28.23 -28.66 8.90
C GLU A 306 28.48 -27.31 9.60
N THR A 307 27.94 -26.19 9.09
CA THR A 307 28.02 -24.88 9.78
C THR A 307 26.79 -24.54 10.64
N HIS A 308 25.87 -25.50 10.84
CA HIS A 308 24.82 -25.41 11.85
C HIS A 308 25.36 -25.81 13.24
N LYS A 309 26.24 -24.98 13.82
CA LYS A 309 26.48 -24.91 15.27
C LYS A 309 27.35 -23.69 15.59
N MET A 310 26.79 -22.82 16.44
CA MET A 310 27.41 -21.64 17.07
C MET A 310 27.71 -20.45 16.17
N GLY A 311 26.96 -19.36 16.40
CA GLY A 311 27.29 -18.03 15.90
C GLY A 311 26.08 -17.12 15.82
N ASN A 312 25.95 -16.18 16.77
CA ASN A 312 24.98 -15.09 16.75
C ASN A 312 24.89 -14.47 15.35
N THR A 313 23.80 -14.75 14.64
CA THR A 313 23.55 -14.15 13.34
C THR A 313 22.40 -13.16 13.48
N VAL A 314 22.75 -11.88 13.41
CA VAL A 314 21.83 -10.76 13.23
C VAL A 314 20.93 -11.07 12.04
N LYS A 315 19.65 -11.38 12.30
CA LYS A 315 18.65 -11.55 11.25
C LYS A 315 18.35 -10.18 10.64
N PHE A 316 18.84 -9.95 9.43
CA PHE A 316 18.27 -8.95 8.53
C PHE A 316 16.83 -9.36 8.22
N ILE A 317 15.86 -8.67 8.80
CA ILE A 317 14.42 -8.87 8.55
C ILE A 317 14.03 -7.89 7.43
N GLY A 318 13.55 -8.46 6.32
CA GLY A 318 13.06 -7.70 5.16
C GLY A 318 11.83 -6.86 5.50
N ILE A 319 11.79 -5.70 4.84
CA ILE A 319 10.86 -4.57 5.02
C ILE A 319 9.41 -4.97 4.70
N ASN A 320 8.54 -4.96 5.70
CA ASN A 320 7.09 -5.20 5.56
C ASN A 320 6.36 -3.89 5.37
N ALA A 321 5.60 -3.73 4.30
CA ALA A 321 4.84 -2.53 4.04
C ALA A 321 3.38 -2.72 4.51
N ILE A 322 2.90 -1.92 5.47
CA ILE A 322 1.56 -2.13 6.06
C ILE A 322 0.66 -0.89 5.95
N PRO A 323 -0.59 -1.09 5.48
CA PRO A 323 -1.77 -0.69 6.26
C PRO A 323 -2.89 -1.73 6.17
N LEU A 324 -3.81 -1.92 7.11
CA LEU A 324 -3.93 -1.60 8.53
C LEU A 324 -2.93 -2.45 9.33
N ALA A 325 -1.95 -1.84 10.00
CA ALA A 325 -1.04 -2.55 10.91
C ALA A 325 -1.34 -2.07 12.31
N ILE A 326 -1.72 -3.00 13.15
CA ILE A 326 -1.49 -2.92 14.58
C ILE A 326 0.01 -3.25 14.75
N GLN A 327 0.82 -2.36 15.32
CA GLN A 327 2.24 -2.67 15.61
C GLN A 327 2.25 -3.77 16.68
N LYS A 328 2.38 -5.04 16.28
CA LYS A 328 2.04 -6.21 17.13
C LYS A 328 2.99 -6.54 18.26
N SER A 329 4.07 -5.79 18.51
CA SER A 329 4.96 -6.08 19.64
C SER A 329 4.15 -6.10 20.94
N ASN A 330 3.90 -7.30 21.47
CA ASN A 330 3.18 -7.59 22.72
C ASN A 330 1.64 -7.52 22.74
N TRP A 331 0.93 -7.70 21.61
CA TRP A 331 -0.53 -7.92 21.68
C TRP A 331 -0.84 -9.30 22.30
N LYS A 332 -1.49 -9.31 23.47
CA LYS A 332 -2.34 -10.43 23.89
C LYS A 332 -3.77 -10.05 23.52
N LEU A 333 -4.35 -10.78 22.57
CA LEU A 333 -5.80 -10.73 22.32
C LEU A 333 -6.53 -11.57 23.36
#